data_AF-A0A537UCS0-F1
#
_entry.id   AF-A0A537UCS0-F1
#
_cell.length_a   1.000
_cell.length_b   1.000
_cell.length_c   1.000
_cell.angle_alpha   90.00
_cell.angle_beta   90.00
_cell.angle_gamma   90.00
#
_symmetry.space_group_name_H-M   'P 1'
#
loop_
_entity.id
_entity.type
_entity.pdbx_description
1 polymer ?
#
loop_
_entity_poly.entity_id
_entity_poly.type
_entity_poly.pdbx_seq_one_letter_code
_entity_poly.pdbx_strand_id
1 'polypeptide(L)'
;MAGKFKLTVACGDYEIVRALKDRTVTADGLELIMLTRMGPRERHWRMARRAEFDVCEANVGAYFMERERGAPLTAIPVFLHRRFRHGFLFVNTAAGIRAPKELIGKKIGGTNFQPASNIWMRGILEEDYALPHRQVTWVVERSEDIPFTPPKDLRIEMIAPGKKLDVMLAEGEISAMLSPELPRLFIAGDKRIVHLFPNYKEIELAYFRKTGIFPIMHVTTIKQEIVEKFPWVPTNLTQAFEEAKQIAYRHIADPRTVPLAWVRTALEEQEAVLGRDPWAYGLTPVNRKNLETVLRYTYQQGMISNMLSLDALFAETDLGDAGGSDGI
;
A
#
# COMPACT_ATOMS: atom_id res chain seq x y z
N MET A 1 8.23 -33.70 22.04
CA MET A 1 7.34 -32.59 21.62
C MET A 1 7.52 -32.40 20.13
N ALA A 2 6.43 -32.47 19.34
CA ALA A 2 6.52 -32.13 17.92
C ALA A 2 6.95 -30.66 17.80
N GLY A 3 7.96 -30.36 16.97
CA GLY A 3 8.44 -28.99 16.78
C GLY A 3 7.37 -28.11 16.13
N LYS A 4 7.29 -26.83 16.53
CA LYS A 4 6.43 -25.84 15.85
C LYS A 4 6.87 -25.68 14.40
N PHE A 5 5.92 -25.50 13.50
CA PHE A 5 6.20 -25.28 12.09
C PHE A 5 6.78 -23.86 11.89
N LYS A 6 7.98 -23.78 11.32
CA LYS A 6 8.71 -22.50 11.19
C LYS A 6 8.33 -21.81 9.89
N LEU A 7 8.00 -20.52 9.98
CA LEU A 7 7.69 -19.69 8.81
C LEU A 7 8.49 -18.40 8.85
N THR A 8 9.08 -18.04 7.71
CA THR A 8 9.66 -16.72 7.50
C THR A 8 8.59 -15.70 7.12
N VAL A 9 8.61 -14.54 7.75
CA VAL A 9 7.64 -13.45 7.52
C VAL A 9 8.41 -12.18 7.16
N ALA A 10 8.38 -11.77 5.90
CA ALA A 10 9.02 -10.55 5.43
C ALA A 10 7.99 -9.40 5.33
N CYS A 11 8.18 -8.33 6.11
CA CYS A 11 7.30 -7.16 6.10
C CYS A 11 8.06 -5.90 6.55
N GLY A 12 7.45 -4.72 6.48
CA GLY A 12 7.99 -3.51 7.09
C GLY A 12 8.07 -3.57 8.63
N ASP A 13 8.96 -2.79 9.24
CA ASP A 13 9.09 -2.70 10.71
C ASP A 13 8.01 -1.78 11.31
N TYR A 14 6.75 -2.22 11.25
CA TYR A 14 5.60 -1.48 11.75
C TYR A 14 5.32 -1.79 13.22
N GLU A 15 4.67 -0.85 13.91
CA GLU A 15 4.22 -1.07 15.29
C GLU A 15 3.18 -2.20 15.38
N ILE A 16 2.27 -2.29 14.40
CA ILE A 16 1.22 -3.32 14.30
C ILE A 16 1.75 -4.76 14.12
N VAL A 17 3.05 -4.95 13.90
CA VAL A 17 3.70 -6.28 13.86
C VAL A 17 4.74 -6.47 14.97
N ARG A 18 4.94 -5.47 15.84
CA ARG A 18 5.99 -5.50 16.88
C ARG A 18 5.84 -6.68 17.83
N ALA A 19 4.61 -6.94 18.30
CA ALA A 19 4.32 -8.03 19.22
C ALA A 19 4.61 -9.43 18.63
N LEU A 20 4.57 -9.59 17.31
CA LEU A 20 5.01 -10.83 16.64
C LEU A 20 6.54 -10.91 16.57
N LYS A 21 7.20 -9.77 16.33
CA LYS A 21 8.66 -9.67 16.22
C LYS A 21 9.36 -9.93 17.55
N ASP A 22 8.84 -9.41 18.64
CA ASP A 22 9.38 -9.63 19.99
C ASP A 22 8.85 -10.90 20.67
N ARG A 23 7.89 -11.58 20.03
CA ARG A 23 7.25 -12.83 20.48
C ARG A 23 6.35 -12.67 21.71
N THR A 24 5.87 -11.45 21.98
CA THR A 24 4.77 -11.21 22.93
C THR A 24 3.49 -11.90 22.47
N VAL A 25 3.24 -11.91 21.16
CA VAL A 25 2.20 -12.71 20.50
C VAL A 25 2.85 -13.87 19.76
N THR A 26 2.25 -15.05 19.87
CA THR A 26 2.65 -16.22 19.09
C THR A 26 1.47 -16.73 18.28
N ALA A 27 1.74 -17.23 17.07
CA ALA A 27 0.72 -17.92 16.28
C ALA A 27 0.66 -19.41 16.65
N ASP A 28 -0.54 -19.93 16.86
CA ASP A 28 -0.74 -21.32 17.26
C ASP A 28 -0.16 -22.30 16.24
N GLY A 29 0.63 -23.26 16.73
CA GLY A 29 1.34 -24.23 15.90
C GLY A 29 2.55 -23.69 15.13
N LEU A 30 2.82 -22.38 15.20
CA LEU A 30 3.82 -21.70 14.37
C LEU A 30 4.94 -21.07 15.18
N GLU A 31 6.14 -21.09 14.60
CA GLU A 31 7.27 -20.27 15.01
C GLU A 31 7.57 -19.27 13.87
N LEU A 32 7.32 -17.98 14.12
CA LEU A 32 7.50 -16.94 13.12
C LEU A 32 8.92 -16.35 13.20
N ILE A 33 9.59 -16.30 12.06
CA ILE A 33 10.88 -15.64 11.87
C ILE A 33 10.62 -14.31 11.16
N MET A 34 10.50 -13.23 11.94
CA MET A 34 10.17 -11.89 11.43
C MET A 34 11.39 -11.22 10.80
N LEU A 35 11.29 -10.89 9.50
CA LEU A 35 12.36 -10.28 8.70
C LEU A 35 11.99 -8.83 8.32
N THR A 36 12.18 -7.89 9.26
CA THR A 36 11.70 -6.49 9.10
C THR A 36 12.75 -5.46 8.68
N ARG A 37 14.00 -5.87 8.47
CA ARG A 37 15.11 -4.96 8.16
C ARG A 37 15.17 -4.52 6.68
N MET A 38 14.45 -5.21 5.81
CA MET A 38 14.46 -4.95 4.37
C MET A 38 13.55 -3.76 4.02
N GLY A 39 14.03 -2.88 3.16
CA GLY A 39 13.16 -1.88 2.53
C GLY A 39 12.17 -2.53 1.56
N PRO A 40 11.05 -1.86 1.21
CA PRO A 40 10.02 -2.42 0.32
C PRO A 40 10.60 -2.88 -1.03
N ARG A 41 11.54 -2.12 -1.61
CA ARG A 41 12.20 -2.47 -2.87
C ARG A 41 12.95 -3.80 -2.79
N GLU A 42 13.77 -3.99 -1.76
CA GLU A 42 14.55 -5.21 -1.58
C GLU A 42 13.61 -6.41 -1.36
N ARG A 43 12.63 -6.24 -0.47
CA ARG A 43 11.64 -7.28 -0.15
C ARG A 43 10.86 -7.74 -1.39
N HIS A 44 10.28 -6.82 -2.15
CA HIS A 44 9.53 -7.16 -3.37
C HIS A 44 10.44 -7.81 -4.41
N TRP A 45 11.66 -7.30 -4.61
CA TRP A 45 12.59 -7.85 -5.59
C TRP A 45 13.04 -9.28 -5.27
N ARG A 46 13.28 -9.59 -3.99
CA ARG A 46 13.63 -10.95 -3.52
C ARG A 46 12.45 -11.91 -3.64
N MET A 47 11.25 -11.45 -3.32
CA MET A 47 10.03 -12.25 -3.44
C MET A 47 9.74 -12.64 -4.90
N ALA A 48 9.71 -11.67 -5.81
CA ALA A 48 9.32 -11.86 -7.21
C ALA A 48 10.27 -12.79 -8.00
N ARG A 49 11.53 -12.93 -7.59
CA ARG A 49 12.54 -13.72 -8.31
C ARG A 49 12.82 -15.11 -7.73
N ARG A 50 12.66 -15.28 -6.42
CA ARG A 50 13.17 -16.46 -5.71
C ARG A 50 12.20 -17.05 -4.70
N ALA A 51 11.00 -16.47 -4.54
CA ALA A 51 10.00 -16.89 -3.55
C ALA A 51 10.65 -17.14 -2.16
N GLU A 52 11.57 -16.26 -1.76
CA GLU A 52 12.49 -16.52 -0.65
C GLU A 52 11.80 -16.61 0.70
N PHE A 53 10.60 -16.08 0.81
CA PHE A 53 9.85 -15.97 2.06
C PHE A 53 8.58 -16.79 2.00
N ASP A 54 8.21 -17.39 3.13
CA ASP A 54 6.99 -18.17 3.24
C ASP A 54 5.76 -17.28 3.29
N VAL A 55 5.87 -16.17 4.02
CA VAL A 55 4.89 -15.09 4.13
C VAL A 55 5.57 -13.77 3.79
N CYS A 56 4.95 -12.94 2.96
CA CYS A 56 5.54 -11.69 2.49
C CYS A 56 4.49 -10.59 2.36
N GLU A 57 4.76 -9.41 2.93
CA GLU A 57 4.05 -8.21 2.51
C GLU A 57 4.35 -7.93 1.03
N ALA A 58 3.34 -7.65 0.21
CA ALA A 58 3.49 -7.44 -1.22
C ALA A 58 2.65 -6.24 -1.70
N ASN A 59 3.17 -5.51 -2.69
CA ASN A 59 2.40 -4.48 -3.39
C ASN A 59 1.15 -5.11 -4.01
N VAL A 60 -0.03 -4.53 -3.73
CA VAL A 60 -1.32 -5.10 -4.16
C VAL A 60 -1.46 -5.23 -5.68
N GLY A 61 -0.97 -4.26 -6.46
CA GLY A 61 -1.00 -4.31 -7.91
C GLY A 61 -0.06 -5.38 -8.47
N ALA A 62 1.17 -5.45 -7.93
CA ALA A 62 2.13 -6.49 -8.29
C ALA A 62 1.58 -7.89 -7.98
N TYR A 63 0.92 -8.05 -6.84
CA TYR A 63 0.26 -9.30 -6.46
C TYR A 63 -0.79 -9.73 -7.50
N PHE A 64 -1.67 -8.83 -7.94
CA PHE A 64 -2.66 -9.15 -8.98
C PHE A 64 -2.00 -9.59 -10.29
N MET A 65 -0.93 -8.90 -10.70
CA MET A 65 -0.17 -9.25 -11.91
C MET A 65 0.52 -10.62 -11.80
N GLU A 66 1.09 -10.94 -10.63
CA GLU A 66 1.70 -12.25 -10.37
C GLU A 66 0.65 -13.37 -10.39
N ARG A 67 -0.53 -13.14 -9.78
CA ARG A 67 -1.64 -14.09 -9.78
C ARG A 67 -2.21 -14.35 -11.16
N GLU A 68 -2.38 -13.32 -11.99
CA GLU A 68 -2.81 -13.48 -13.38
C GLU A 68 -1.84 -14.38 -14.19
N ARG A 69 -0.55 -14.35 -13.84
CA ARG A 69 0.50 -15.16 -14.49
C ARG A 69 0.66 -16.55 -13.89
N GLY A 70 -0.19 -16.94 -12.95
CA GLY A 70 -0.14 -18.25 -12.32
C GLY A 70 0.98 -18.41 -11.29
N ALA A 71 1.46 -17.32 -10.68
CA ALA A 71 2.40 -17.44 -9.57
C ALA A 71 1.80 -18.29 -8.43
N PRO A 72 2.55 -19.25 -7.84
CA PRO A 72 2.06 -20.16 -6.80
C PRO A 72 2.02 -19.46 -5.42
N LEU A 73 1.26 -18.38 -5.36
CA LEU A 73 1.08 -17.51 -4.20
C LEU A 73 -0.40 -17.26 -3.99
N THR A 74 -0.82 -17.10 -2.75
CA THR A 74 -2.13 -16.54 -2.40
C THR A 74 -1.96 -15.47 -1.34
N ALA A 75 -3.01 -14.73 -1.00
CA ALA A 75 -2.98 -13.71 0.05
C ALA A 75 -3.82 -14.14 1.25
N ILE A 76 -3.38 -13.80 2.45
CA ILE A 76 -4.25 -13.75 3.62
C ILE A 76 -4.79 -12.33 3.76
N PRO A 77 -5.99 -12.12 4.32
CA PRO A 77 -6.62 -10.79 4.37
C PRO A 77 -6.04 -9.93 5.50
N VAL A 78 -4.72 -9.80 5.52
CA VAL A 78 -3.93 -8.94 6.41
C VAL A 78 -3.34 -7.82 5.56
N PHE A 79 -3.57 -6.57 5.97
CA PHE A 79 -3.24 -5.37 5.18
C PHE A 79 -2.30 -4.47 5.97
N LEU A 80 -1.01 -4.77 5.95
CA LEU A 80 0.00 -4.12 6.81
C LEU A 80 0.26 -2.65 6.42
N HIS A 81 -0.06 -2.26 5.19
CA HIS A 81 0.15 -0.91 4.72
C HIS A 81 -1.12 -0.34 4.07
N ARG A 82 -1.68 0.66 4.74
CA ARG A 82 -2.76 1.53 4.25
C ARG A 82 -2.30 2.98 4.31
N ARG A 83 -2.73 3.79 3.35
CA ARG A 83 -2.41 5.23 3.34
C ARG A 83 -3.29 6.00 2.36
N PHE A 84 -3.70 7.21 2.72
CA PHE A 84 -4.16 8.16 1.71
C PHE A 84 -2.99 8.69 0.86
N ARG A 85 -3.26 9.13 -0.37
CA ARG A 85 -2.22 9.52 -1.34
C ARG A 85 -2.37 10.93 -1.90
N HIS A 86 -3.37 11.69 -1.48
CA HIS A 86 -3.56 13.07 -1.97
C HIS A 86 -2.38 13.95 -1.56
N GLY A 87 -1.86 13.77 -0.34
CA GLY A 87 -0.64 14.47 0.12
C GLY A 87 0.66 14.08 -0.61
N PHE A 88 0.64 13.13 -1.54
CA PHE A 88 1.83 12.63 -2.23
C PHE A 88 1.92 13.03 -3.71
N LEU A 89 1.13 14.03 -4.10
CA LEU A 89 1.22 14.72 -5.38
C LEU A 89 1.90 16.07 -5.20
N PHE A 90 3.10 16.21 -5.74
CA PHE A 90 3.93 17.40 -5.64
C PHE A 90 4.00 18.11 -6.99
N VAL A 91 4.11 19.43 -6.97
CA VAL A 91 4.25 20.26 -8.18
C VAL A 91 5.38 21.27 -8.00
N ASN A 92 5.94 21.69 -9.13
CA ASN A 92 6.83 22.84 -9.16
C ASN A 92 6.00 24.13 -9.05
N THR A 93 6.40 25.08 -8.21
CA THR A 93 5.67 26.35 -8.01
C THR A 93 5.58 27.23 -9.26
N ALA A 94 6.55 27.12 -10.18
CA ALA A 94 6.58 27.84 -11.44
C ALA A 94 5.82 27.12 -12.57
N ALA A 95 5.31 25.91 -12.37
CA ALA A 95 4.59 25.15 -13.40
C ALA A 95 3.18 25.68 -13.70
N GLY A 96 2.66 26.61 -12.88
CA GLY A 96 1.32 27.17 -13.04
C GLY A 96 0.18 26.17 -12.78
N ILE A 97 0.47 25.03 -12.14
CA ILE A 97 -0.50 23.97 -11.82
C ILE A 97 -1.14 24.25 -10.46
N ARG A 98 -2.47 24.38 -10.45
CA ARG A 98 -3.34 24.59 -9.29
C ARG A 98 -4.40 23.50 -9.15
N ALA A 99 -4.71 22.77 -10.22
CA ALA A 99 -5.67 21.67 -10.20
C ALA A 99 -5.19 20.47 -11.05
N PRO A 100 -5.60 19.23 -10.73
CA PRO A 100 -5.10 18.07 -11.46
C PRO A 100 -5.38 18.09 -12.97
N LYS A 101 -6.51 18.63 -13.41
CA LYS A 101 -6.87 18.71 -14.84
C LYS A 101 -5.83 19.48 -15.68
N GLU A 102 -5.07 20.39 -15.07
CA GLU A 102 -4.02 21.16 -15.73
C GLU A 102 -2.75 20.31 -16.01
N LEU A 103 -2.69 19.10 -15.47
CA LEU A 103 -1.64 18.12 -15.76
C LEU A 103 -1.89 17.34 -17.06
N ILE A 104 -3.04 17.54 -17.72
CA ILE A 104 -3.29 16.99 -19.06
C ILE A 104 -2.21 17.49 -20.03
N GLY A 105 -1.58 16.55 -20.73
CA GLY A 105 -0.48 16.80 -21.67
C GLY A 105 0.87 17.10 -21.01
N LYS A 106 0.97 17.07 -19.68
CA LYS A 106 2.22 17.34 -18.95
C LYS A 106 3.01 16.06 -18.67
N LYS A 107 4.25 16.26 -18.18
CA LYS A 107 5.12 15.19 -17.67
C LYS A 107 4.96 15.09 -16.16
N ILE A 108 4.64 13.89 -15.67
CA ILE A 108 4.54 13.58 -14.24
C ILE A 108 5.57 12.52 -13.88
N GLY A 109 6.43 12.83 -12.90
CA GLY A 109 7.42 11.91 -12.37
C GLY A 109 6.83 10.85 -11.45
N GLY A 110 7.38 9.65 -11.46
CA GLY A 110 7.14 8.62 -10.44
C GLY A 110 8.25 7.58 -10.47
N THR A 111 8.56 6.92 -9.35
CA THR A 111 9.73 6.01 -9.27
C THR A 111 9.70 4.96 -10.39
N ASN A 112 8.56 4.30 -10.52
CA ASN A 112 8.16 3.44 -11.64
C ASN A 112 6.64 3.53 -11.77
N PHE A 113 6.05 2.83 -12.74
CA PHE A 113 4.62 2.93 -13.02
C PHE A 113 3.77 2.13 -12.02
N GLN A 114 4.24 0.96 -11.55
CA GLN A 114 3.50 -0.01 -10.72
C GLN A 114 3.33 0.22 -9.20
N PRO A 115 3.95 1.21 -8.52
CA PRO A 115 3.72 1.38 -7.09
C PRO A 115 2.24 1.50 -6.76
N ALA A 116 1.77 0.79 -5.73
CA ALA A 116 0.36 0.81 -5.32
C ALA A 116 -0.13 2.25 -5.04
N SER A 117 0.75 3.11 -4.50
CA SER A 117 0.49 4.53 -4.32
C SER A 117 0.10 5.23 -5.62
N ASN A 118 0.79 4.90 -6.71
CA ASN A 118 0.61 5.52 -8.00
C ASN A 118 -0.60 4.92 -8.73
N ILE A 119 -0.86 3.62 -8.56
CA ILE A 119 -2.09 2.97 -9.06
C ILE A 119 -3.31 3.63 -8.44
N TRP A 120 -3.35 3.73 -7.11
CA TRP A 120 -4.42 4.41 -6.37
C TRP A 120 -4.59 5.84 -6.80
N MET A 121 -3.51 6.63 -6.78
CA MET A 121 -3.63 8.05 -7.07
C MET A 121 -4.04 8.31 -8.52
N ARG A 122 -3.55 7.55 -9.50
CA ARG A 122 -4.03 7.69 -10.90
C ARG A 122 -5.51 7.36 -11.05
N GLY A 123 -6.00 6.31 -10.36
CA GLY A 123 -7.42 5.99 -10.36
C GLY A 123 -8.28 7.11 -9.75
N ILE A 124 -7.87 7.62 -8.59
CA ILE A 124 -8.55 8.75 -7.92
C ILE A 124 -8.52 10.01 -8.79
N LEU A 125 -7.37 10.34 -9.39
CA LEU A 125 -7.23 11.52 -10.26
C LEU A 125 -8.12 11.43 -11.51
N GLU A 126 -8.30 10.24 -12.05
CA GLU A 126 -9.18 10.03 -13.19
C GLU A 126 -10.66 10.17 -12.81
N GLU A 127 -11.09 9.53 -11.73
CA GLU A 127 -12.51 9.50 -11.32
C GLU A 127 -12.99 10.80 -10.67
N ASP A 128 -12.18 11.37 -9.77
CA ASP A 128 -12.62 12.50 -8.93
C ASP A 128 -12.13 13.84 -9.46
N TYR A 129 -11.12 13.85 -10.34
CA TYR A 129 -10.48 15.08 -10.82
C TYR A 129 -10.41 15.20 -12.35
N ALA A 130 -10.99 14.25 -13.09
CA ALA A 130 -11.02 14.23 -14.55
C ALA A 130 -9.62 14.44 -15.18
N LEU A 131 -8.59 13.81 -14.60
CA LEU A 131 -7.25 13.70 -15.15
C LEU A 131 -7.03 12.26 -15.64
N PRO A 132 -7.29 11.96 -16.92
CA PRO A 132 -7.11 10.61 -17.43
C PRO A 132 -5.63 10.25 -17.48
N HIS A 133 -5.26 9.10 -16.92
CA HIS A 133 -3.85 8.70 -16.82
C HIS A 133 -3.16 8.55 -18.20
N ARG A 134 -3.93 8.32 -19.27
CA ARG A 134 -3.43 8.19 -20.65
C ARG A 134 -3.17 9.52 -21.35
N GLN A 135 -3.64 10.64 -20.78
CA GLN A 135 -3.38 11.97 -21.31
C GLN A 135 -2.15 12.63 -20.66
N VAL A 136 -1.32 11.85 -19.96
CA VAL A 136 -0.11 12.30 -19.27
C VAL A 136 1.09 11.50 -19.79
N THR A 137 2.26 12.12 -19.83
CA THR A 137 3.53 11.39 -19.99
C THR A 137 4.10 11.04 -18.62
N TRP A 138 4.19 9.76 -18.31
CA TRP A 138 4.75 9.26 -17.05
C TRP A 138 6.26 9.12 -17.16
N VAL A 139 7.00 9.92 -16.41
CA VAL A 139 8.45 9.92 -16.40
C VAL A 139 8.95 9.08 -15.22
N VAL A 140 9.69 8.01 -15.50
CA VAL A 140 10.11 7.02 -14.50
C VAL A 140 11.62 6.94 -14.34
N GLU A 141 12.11 6.58 -13.16
CA GLU A 141 13.55 6.49 -12.88
C GLU A 141 14.11 5.06 -12.92
N ARG A 142 13.24 4.04 -12.92
CA ARG A 142 13.64 2.64 -12.99
C ARG A 142 12.61 1.80 -13.73
N SER A 143 13.03 0.61 -14.17
CA SER A 143 12.15 -0.39 -14.76
C SER A 143 11.13 -0.93 -13.76
N GLU A 144 10.05 -1.49 -14.27
CA GLU A 144 9.06 -2.15 -13.45
C GLU A 144 9.60 -3.39 -12.73
N ASP A 145 9.03 -3.67 -11.56
CA ASP A 145 9.37 -4.86 -10.77
C ASP A 145 8.77 -6.12 -11.43
N ILE A 146 7.54 -6.02 -11.95
CA ILE A 146 6.88 -7.08 -12.72
C ILE A 146 6.84 -6.65 -14.20
N PRO A 147 7.44 -7.39 -15.15
CA PRO A 147 7.44 -7.00 -16.56
C PRO A 147 6.01 -6.83 -17.08
N PHE A 148 5.66 -5.80 -17.84
CA PHE A 148 4.35 -5.73 -18.51
C PHE A 148 4.48 -4.97 -19.83
N THR A 149 3.50 -5.12 -20.72
CA THR A 149 3.42 -4.35 -21.95
C THR A 149 2.43 -3.22 -21.76
N PRO A 150 2.88 -1.95 -21.68
CA PRO A 150 1.99 -0.81 -21.61
C PRO A 150 1.02 -0.79 -22.80
N PRO A 151 -0.26 -0.39 -22.60
CA PRO A 151 -1.15 -0.08 -23.71
C PRO A 151 -0.52 0.92 -24.68
N LYS A 152 -0.84 0.82 -25.99
CA LYS A 152 -0.22 1.68 -27.03
C LYS A 152 -0.45 3.18 -26.81
N ASP A 153 -1.55 3.54 -26.16
CA ASP A 153 -1.95 4.90 -25.82
C ASP A 153 -1.41 5.37 -24.46
N LEU A 154 -0.70 4.52 -23.71
CA LEU A 154 -0.05 4.87 -22.45
C LEU A 154 1.40 5.30 -22.69
N ARG A 155 1.76 6.52 -22.26
CA ARG A 155 3.10 7.09 -22.44
C ARG A 155 3.94 6.96 -21.17
N ILE A 156 4.99 6.13 -21.23
CA ILE A 156 5.97 5.97 -20.15
C ILE A 156 7.37 6.22 -20.73
N GLU A 157 8.11 7.17 -20.13
CA GLU A 157 9.46 7.58 -20.54
C GLU A 157 10.44 7.35 -19.38
N MET A 158 11.59 6.71 -19.64
CA MET A 158 12.67 6.61 -18.65
C MET A 158 13.45 7.94 -18.60
N ILE A 159 13.82 8.41 -17.42
CA ILE A 159 14.74 9.56 -17.30
C ILE A 159 16.11 9.23 -17.88
N ALA A 160 16.84 10.28 -18.28
CA ALA A 160 18.23 10.14 -18.72
C ALA A 160 19.13 9.66 -17.56
N PRO A 161 20.18 8.86 -17.84
CA PRO A 161 21.15 8.45 -16.83
C PRO A 161 21.70 9.62 -16.02
N GLY A 162 21.78 9.46 -14.70
CA GLY A 162 22.28 10.48 -13.78
C GLY A 162 21.26 11.55 -13.35
N LYS A 163 20.09 11.64 -14.00
CA LYS A 163 18.99 12.52 -13.53
C LYS A 163 18.31 11.93 -12.28
N LYS A 164 17.62 12.81 -11.56
CA LYS A 164 16.82 12.48 -10.36
C LYS A 164 15.49 13.21 -10.43
N LEU A 165 14.38 12.52 -10.12
CA LEU A 165 13.03 13.06 -10.26
C LEU A 165 12.76 14.28 -9.37
N ASP A 166 13.28 14.29 -8.13
CA ASP A 166 13.14 15.43 -7.22
C ASP A 166 13.84 16.69 -7.76
N VAL A 167 15.02 16.54 -8.35
CA VAL A 167 15.76 17.62 -9.03
C VAL A 167 15.01 18.07 -10.29
N MET A 168 14.59 17.13 -11.14
CA MET A 168 13.81 17.46 -12.35
C MET A 168 12.51 18.21 -12.00
N LEU A 169 11.87 17.86 -10.89
CA LEU A 169 10.71 18.60 -10.39
C LEU A 169 11.11 20.01 -9.95
N ALA A 170 12.16 20.17 -9.15
CA ALA A 170 12.60 21.48 -8.66
C ALA A 170 13.04 22.44 -9.78
N GLU A 171 13.66 21.91 -10.83
CA GLU A 171 14.10 22.66 -12.01
C GLU A 171 13.01 22.85 -13.07
N GLY A 172 11.82 22.27 -12.87
CA GLY A 172 10.67 22.42 -13.78
C GLY A 172 10.76 21.58 -15.07
N GLU A 173 11.69 20.62 -15.14
CA GLU A 173 11.77 19.65 -16.24
C GLU A 173 10.55 18.71 -16.28
N ILE A 174 9.95 18.45 -15.11
CA ILE A 174 8.64 17.81 -14.95
C ILE A 174 7.71 18.73 -14.14
N SER A 175 6.42 18.72 -14.46
CA SER A 175 5.46 19.65 -13.83
C SER A 175 4.97 19.15 -12.48
N ALA A 176 4.94 17.82 -12.30
CA ALA A 176 4.48 17.18 -11.07
C ALA A 176 5.22 15.87 -10.80
N MET A 177 5.09 15.36 -9.58
CA MET A 177 5.60 14.06 -9.16
C MET A 177 4.59 13.34 -8.26
N LEU A 178 4.28 12.09 -8.62
CA LEU A 178 3.62 11.12 -7.73
C LEU A 178 4.69 10.21 -7.13
N SER A 179 4.89 10.34 -5.82
CA SER A 179 5.96 9.64 -5.12
C SER A 179 5.42 8.79 -3.97
N PRO A 180 5.87 7.55 -3.78
CA PRO A 180 5.54 6.77 -2.59
C PRO A 180 6.06 7.40 -1.28
N GLU A 181 7.13 8.18 -1.38
CA GLU A 181 7.86 8.86 -0.30
C GLU A 181 7.89 10.38 -0.52
N LEU A 182 8.12 11.17 0.53
CA LEU A 182 8.31 12.61 0.37
C LEU A 182 9.60 12.89 -0.44
N PRO A 183 9.58 13.78 -1.45
CA PRO A 183 10.79 14.13 -2.21
C PRO A 183 11.88 14.67 -1.29
N ARG A 184 13.13 14.24 -1.47
CA ARG A 184 14.25 14.65 -0.62
C ARG A 184 14.42 16.18 -0.57
N LEU A 185 14.33 16.86 -1.71
CA LEU A 185 14.38 18.33 -1.76
C LEU A 185 13.22 19.00 -1.03
N PHE A 186 12.02 18.40 -1.06
CA PHE A 186 10.87 18.88 -0.29
C PHE A 186 11.13 18.79 1.21
N ILE A 187 11.65 17.64 1.69
CA ILE A 187 12.05 17.46 3.09
C ILE A 187 13.13 18.48 3.50
N ALA A 188 14.08 18.76 2.60
CA ALA A 188 15.12 19.76 2.82
C ALA A 188 14.61 21.22 2.79
N GLY A 189 13.30 21.44 2.56
CA GLY A 189 12.68 22.76 2.60
C GLY A 189 12.78 23.55 1.31
N ASP A 190 13.10 22.91 0.17
CA ASP A 190 13.12 23.57 -1.14
C ASP A 190 11.72 24.11 -1.50
N LYS A 191 11.61 25.44 -1.52
CA LYS A 191 10.34 26.14 -1.73
C LYS A 191 9.78 26.03 -3.15
N ARG A 192 10.58 25.51 -4.09
CA ARG A 192 10.14 25.27 -5.47
C ARG A 192 9.21 24.07 -5.57
N ILE A 193 9.20 23.18 -4.59
CA ILE A 193 8.35 21.99 -4.55
C ILE A 193 7.27 22.20 -3.50
N VAL A 194 6.00 22.05 -3.89
CA VAL A 194 4.85 22.12 -2.98
C VAL A 194 3.90 20.96 -3.22
N HIS A 195 3.06 20.65 -2.23
CA HIS A 195 1.90 19.79 -2.47
C HIS A 195 0.96 20.45 -3.49
N LEU A 196 0.40 19.68 -4.42
CA LEU A 196 -0.70 20.18 -5.26
C LEU A 196 -1.94 20.47 -4.40
N PHE A 197 -2.17 19.62 -3.39
CA PHE A 197 -3.25 19.75 -2.43
C PHE A 197 -2.68 20.22 -1.08
N PRO A 198 -2.58 21.54 -0.82
CA PRO A 198 -2.05 22.03 0.45
C PRO A 198 -2.93 21.64 1.65
N ASN A 199 -4.23 21.47 1.43
CA ASN A 199 -5.24 21.00 2.39
C ASN A 199 -5.55 19.49 2.19
N TYR A 200 -4.52 18.67 2.01
CA TYR A 200 -4.69 17.25 1.68
C TYR A 200 -5.42 16.49 2.80
N LYS A 201 -5.26 16.84 4.08
CA LYS A 201 -5.99 16.17 5.18
C LYS A 201 -7.50 16.33 4.98
N GLU A 202 -7.98 17.54 4.69
CA GLU A 202 -9.40 17.81 4.45
C GLU A 202 -9.92 17.07 3.23
N ILE A 203 -9.14 17.02 2.14
CA ILE A 203 -9.48 16.30 0.92
C ILE A 203 -9.55 14.79 1.17
N GLU A 204 -8.62 14.23 1.94
CA GLU A 204 -8.57 12.81 2.28
C GLU A 204 -9.76 12.41 3.15
N LEU A 205 -10.14 13.26 4.12
CA LEU A 205 -11.36 13.05 4.92
C LEU A 205 -12.62 13.15 4.05
N ALA A 206 -12.69 14.09 3.11
CA ALA A 206 -13.81 14.20 2.17
C ALA A 206 -13.91 12.96 1.26
N TYR A 207 -12.77 12.49 0.74
CA TYR A 207 -12.68 11.26 -0.04
C TYR A 207 -13.16 10.05 0.78
N PHE A 208 -12.71 9.90 2.02
CA PHE A 208 -13.16 8.82 2.89
C PHE A 208 -14.67 8.91 3.18
N ARG A 209 -15.21 10.09 3.52
CA ARG A 209 -16.65 10.28 3.74
C ARG A 209 -17.49 9.93 2.51
N LYS A 210 -16.99 10.28 1.31
CA LYS A 210 -17.66 9.97 0.03
C LYS A 210 -17.62 8.48 -0.31
N THR A 211 -16.49 7.81 -0.06
CA THR A 211 -16.22 6.48 -0.64
C THR A 211 -16.18 5.36 0.39
N GLY A 212 -15.92 5.65 1.65
CA GLY A 212 -15.55 4.68 2.69
C GLY A 212 -14.17 4.04 2.49
N ILE A 213 -13.35 4.55 1.55
CA ILE A 213 -12.08 3.92 1.17
C ILE A 213 -10.93 4.59 1.92
N PHE A 214 -10.33 3.85 2.86
CA PHE A 214 -8.96 4.08 3.29
C PHE A 214 -8.03 3.11 2.52
N PRO A 215 -7.22 3.60 1.57
CA PRO A 215 -6.59 2.75 0.55
C PRO A 215 -5.67 1.66 1.08
N ILE A 216 -5.90 0.41 0.67
CA ILE A 216 -5.00 -0.74 0.89
C ILE A 216 -3.85 -0.70 -0.12
N MET A 217 -2.62 -0.51 0.36
CA MET A 217 -1.43 -0.45 -0.49
C MET A 217 -0.83 -1.83 -0.70
N HIS A 218 -0.71 -2.60 0.38
CA HIS A 218 -0.05 -3.90 0.38
C HIS A 218 -0.98 -4.98 0.95
N VAL A 219 -0.82 -6.20 0.43
CA VAL A 219 -1.44 -7.43 0.94
C VAL A 219 -0.36 -8.32 1.55
N THR A 220 -0.74 -9.23 2.44
CA THR A 220 0.18 -10.25 2.96
C THR A 220 0.01 -11.53 2.15
N THR A 221 1.01 -11.90 1.36
CA THR A 221 1.04 -13.14 0.58
C THR A 221 1.64 -14.29 1.36
N ILE A 222 1.23 -15.50 1.01
CA ILE A 222 1.74 -16.77 1.51
C ILE A 222 1.93 -17.73 0.33
N LYS A 223 2.95 -18.58 0.38
CA LYS A 223 3.15 -19.62 -0.62
C LYS A 223 1.95 -20.56 -0.67
N GLN A 224 1.48 -20.84 -1.89
CA GLN A 224 0.31 -21.70 -2.12
C GLN A 224 0.51 -23.10 -1.52
N GLU A 225 1.70 -23.69 -1.65
CA GLU A 225 2.04 -25.01 -1.10
C GLU A 225 1.85 -25.13 0.41
N ILE A 226 2.00 -24.02 1.15
CA ILE A 226 1.82 -23.99 2.60
C ILE A 226 0.35 -24.08 2.96
N VAL A 227 -0.49 -23.37 2.20
CA VAL A 227 -1.95 -23.39 2.39
C VAL A 227 -2.52 -24.77 2.04
N GLU A 228 -2.05 -25.36 0.95
CA GLU A 228 -2.48 -26.70 0.51
C GLU A 228 -2.09 -27.79 1.52
N LYS A 229 -0.87 -27.70 2.07
CA LYS A 229 -0.38 -28.68 3.05
C LYS A 229 -0.91 -28.45 4.46
N PHE A 230 -1.14 -27.20 4.84
CA PHE A 230 -1.57 -26.81 6.18
C PHE A 230 -2.70 -25.75 6.10
N PRO A 231 -3.95 -26.16 5.79
CA PRO A 231 -5.07 -25.23 5.60
C PRO A 231 -5.43 -24.37 6.82
N TRP A 232 -4.98 -24.76 8.02
CA TRP A 232 -5.17 -24.00 9.26
C TRP A 232 -4.21 -22.80 9.41
N VAL A 233 -3.11 -22.77 8.65
CA VAL A 233 -2.06 -21.75 8.77
C VAL A 233 -2.55 -20.33 8.45
N PRO A 234 -3.31 -20.09 7.36
CA PRO A 234 -3.87 -18.77 7.06
C PRO A 234 -4.71 -18.17 8.21
N THR A 235 -5.57 -18.98 8.83
CA THR A 235 -6.41 -18.56 9.95
C THR A 235 -5.55 -18.18 11.16
N ASN A 236 -4.66 -19.06 11.61
CA ASN A 236 -3.82 -18.80 12.78
C ASN A 236 -2.87 -17.61 12.57
N LEU A 237 -2.34 -17.42 11.36
CA LEU A 237 -1.56 -16.24 11.02
C LEU A 237 -2.40 -14.97 11.11
N THR A 238 -3.60 -14.96 10.52
CA THR A 238 -4.47 -13.79 10.51
C THR A 238 -4.88 -13.39 11.93
N GLN A 239 -5.20 -14.36 12.79
CA GLN A 239 -5.48 -14.14 14.21
C GLN A 239 -4.29 -13.54 14.95
N ALA A 240 -3.08 -14.07 14.75
CA ALA A 240 -1.88 -13.55 15.40
C ALA A 240 -1.52 -12.11 14.93
N PHE A 241 -1.72 -11.81 13.64
CA PHE A 241 -1.59 -10.43 13.14
C PHE A 241 -2.63 -9.50 13.76
N GLU A 242 -3.89 -9.94 13.89
CA GLU A 242 -4.95 -9.16 14.53
C GLU A 242 -4.61 -8.86 16.00
N GLU A 243 -4.20 -9.87 16.77
CA GLU A 243 -3.81 -9.69 18.18
C GLU A 243 -2.65 -8.69 18.32
N ALA A 244 -1.64 -8.80 17.46
CA ALA A 244 -0.49 -7.88 17.44
C ALA A 244 -0.90 -6.44 17.11
N LYS A 245 -1.81 -6.25 16.15
CA LYS A 245 -2.37 -4.94 15.83
C LYS A 245 -3.15 -4.35 17.02
N GLN A 246 -3.95 -5.16 17.71
CA GLN A 246 -4.70 -4.69 18.89
C GLN A 246 -3.79 -4.27 20.04
N ILE A 247 -2.67 -4.98 20.27
CA ILE A 247 -1.64 -4.55 21.23
C ILE A 247 -1.04 -3.20 20.81
N ALA A 248 -0.70 -3.04 19.53
CA ALA A 248 -0.16 -1.78 19.02
C ALA A 248 -1.13 -0.61 19.21
N TYR A 249 -2.43 -0.81 19.01
CA TYR A 249 -3.45 0.22 19.24
C TYR A 249 -3.53 0.64 20.71
N ARG A 250 -3.52 -0.32 21.64
CA ARG A 250 -3.46 -0.01 23.08
C ARG A 250 -2.19 0.76 23.45
N HIS A 251 -1.05 0.39 22.84
CA HIS A 251 0.23 1.07 23.07
C HIS A 251 0.21 2.52 22.55
N ILE A 252 -0.31 2.77 21.35
CA ILE A 252 -0.41 4.11 20.74
C ILE A 252 -1.42 4.99 21.48
N ALA A 253 -2.48 4.41 22.04
CA ALA A 253 -3.48 5.14 22.80
C ALA A 253 -2.96 5.68 24.15
N ASP A 254 -1.84 5.15 24.66
CA ASP A 254 -1.18 5.68 25.86
C ASP A 254 -0.35 6.93 25.51
N PRO A 255 -0.76 8.14 25.92
CA PRO A 255 -0.03 9.36 25.59
C PRO A 255 1.36 9.45 26.25
N ARG A 256 1.70 8.53 27.16
CA ARG A 256 3.01 8.48 27.81
C ARG A 256 4.07 7.76 26.96
N THR A 257 3.66 6.92 26.01
CA THR A 257 4.56 6.08 25.21
C THR A 257 4.86 6.69 23.84
N VAL A 258 3.92 7.49 23.30
CA VAL A 258 4.09 8.20 22.03
C VAL A 258 4.50 9.65 22.30
N PRO A 259 5.72 10.08 21.90
CA PRO A 259 6.24 11.42 22.18
C PRO A 259 5.66 12.49 21.23
N LEU A 260 4.33 12.60 21.20
CA LEU A 260 3.59 13.60 20.44
C LEU A 260 2.65 14.36 21.37
N ALA A 261 2.82 15.68 21.47
CA ALA A 261 2.10 16.53 22.42
C ALA A 261 0.57 16.40 22.37
N TRP A 262 0.01 16.10 21.18
CA TRP A 262 -1.43 16.02 20.95
C TRP A 262 -1.88 14.66 20.40
N VAL A 263 -1.18 13.58 20.77
CA VAL A 263 -1.50 12.22 20.28
C VAL A 263 -2.93 11.80 20.58
N ARG A 264 -3.46 12.11 21.78
CA ARG A 264 -4.82 11.74 22.18
C ARG A 264 -5.87 12.44 21.32
N THR A 265 -5.71 13.74 21.07
CA THR A 265 -6.58 14.50 20.15
C THR A 265 -6.51 13.95 18.74
N ALA A 266 -5.32 13.65 18.23
CA ALA A 266 -5.16 13.07 16.89
C ALA A 266 -5.84 11.69 16.77
N LEU A 267 -5.77 10.87 17.83
CA LEU A 267 -6.46 9.57 17.87
C LEU A 267 -7.99 9.73 17.90
N GLU A 268 -8.52 10.65 18.71
CA GLU A 268 -9.97 10.93 18.77
C GLU A 268 -10.52 11.46 17.44
N GLU A 269 -9.80 12.38 16.80
CA GLU A 269 -10.14 12.88 15.46
C GLU A 269 -10.16 11.75 14.43
N GLN A 270 -9.19 10.84 14.50
CA GLN A 270 -9.12 9.70 13.60
C GLN A 270 -10.29 8.73 13.86
N GLU A 271 -10.53 8.36 15.13
CA GLU A 271 -11.60 7.43 15.53
C GLU A 271 -12.98 7.96 15.13
N ALA A 272 -13.22 9.26 15.26
CA ALA A 272 -14.46 9.90 14.87
C ALA A 272 -14.76 9.80 13.36
N VAL A 273 -13.74 9.62 12.52
CA VAL A 273 -13.90 9.54 11.06
C VAL A 273 -13.72 8.12 10.53
N LEU A 274 -12.63 7.44 10.90
CA LEU A 274 -12.25 6.13 10.38
C LEU A 274 -12.75 4.96 11.26
N GLY A 275 -13.34 5.25 12.42
CA GLY A 275 -13.67 4.25 13.42
C GLY A 275 -12.47 3.79 14.24
N ARG A 276 -12.71 2.84 15.16
CA ARG A 276 -11.70 2.33 16.10
C ARG A 276 -10.64 1.43 15.45
N ASP A 277 -10.95 0.85 14.30
CA ASP A 277 -10.02 -0.05 13.57
C ASP A 277 -9.87 0.33 12.08
N PRO A 278 -9.10 1.39 11.78
CA PRO A 278 -8.82 1.78 10.38
C PRO A 278 -8.02 0.73 9.60
N TRP A 279 -7.30 -0.16 10.27
CA TRP A 279 -6.56 -1.26 9.66
C TRP A 279 -7.26 -2.61 9.82
N ALA A 280 -8.59 -2.62 9.79
CA ALA A 280 -9.38 -3.86 9.84
C ALA A 280 -8.85 -4.91 8.86
N TYR A 281 -8.65 -6.13 9.37
CA TYR A 281 -8.30 -7.32 8.59
C TYR A 281 -9.57 -8.07 8.16
N GLY A 282 -9.40 -9.10 7.34
CA GLY A 282 -10.50 -9.88 6.77
C GLY A 282 -11.08 -9.31 5.47
N LEU A 283 -11.84 -10.14 4.76
CA LEU A 283 -12.58 -9.75 3.55
C LEU A 283 -13.96 -9.17 3.90
N THR A 284 -13.99 -8.20 4.82
CA THR A 284 -15.19 -7.43 5.17
C THR A 284 -15.73 -6.68 3.95
N PRO A 285 -17.02 -6.25 3.95
CA PRO A 285 -17.56 -5.48 2.82
C PRO A 285 -16.74 -4.24 2.46
N VAL A 286 -16.21 -3.54 3.46
CA VAL A 286 -15.36 -2.35 3.26
C VAL A 286 -14.02 -2.71 2.61
N ASN A 287 -13.40 -3.82 3.04
CA ASN A 287 -12.14 -4.28 2.47
C ASN A 287 -12.32 -4.85 1.05
N ARG A 288 -13.41 -5.58 0.79
CA ARG A 288 -13.77 -6.03 -0.56
C ARG A 288 -13.92 -4.86 -1.51
N LYS A 289 -14.68 -3.82 -1.12
CA LYS A 289 -14.79 -2.58 -1.91
C LYS A 289 -13.43 -1.94 -2.19
N ASN A 290 -12.54 -1.89 -1.20
CA ASN A 290 -11.18 -1.36 -1.34
C ASN A 290 -10.37 -2.15 -2.39
N LEU A 291 -10.36 -3.48 -2.24
CA LEU A 291 -9.60 -4.40 -3.10
C LEU A 291 -10.16 -4.45 -4.53
N GLU A 292 -11.48 -4.50 -4.70
CA GLU A 292 -12.15 -4.42 -5.99
C GLU A 292 -11.85 -3.10 -6.71
N THR A 293 -11.80 -1.99 -5.97
CA THR A 293 -11.45 -0.67 -6.53
C THR A 293 -10.02 -0.66 -7.07
N VAL A 294 -9.04 -1.10 -6.28
CA VAL A 294 -7.63 -1.12 -6.75
C VAL A 294 -7.39 -2.20 -7.81
N LEU A 295 -8.11 -3.32 -7.79
CA LEU A 295 -8.09 -4.31 -8.86
C LEU A 295 -8.59 -3.70 -10.18
N ARG A 296 -9.70 -2.98 -10.13
CA ARG A 296 -10.25 -2.25 -11.27
C ARG A 296 -9.30 -1.17 -11.78
N TYR A 297 -8.67 -0.39 -10.89
CA TYR A 297 -7.64 0.57 -11.29
C TYR A 297 -6.44 -0.10 -11.95
N THR A 298 -6.01 -1.26 -11.45
CA THR A 298 -4.91 -2.04 -12.02
C THR A 298 -5.25 -2.52 -13.43
N TYR A 299 -6.50 -2.97 -13.64
CA TYR A 299 -7.03 -3.35 -14.95
C TYR A 299 -7.14 -2.14 -15.91
N GLN A 300 -7.75 -1.04 -15.50
CA GLN A 300 -7.94 0.17 -16.33
C GLN A 300 -6.59 0.76 -16.82
N GLN A 301 -5.55 0.65 -15.99
CA GLN A 301 -4.20 1.10 -16.28
C GLN A 301 -3.39 0.09 -17.13
N GLY A 302 -3.99 -1.02 -17.53
CA GLY A 302 -3.42 -2.00 -18.46
C GLY A 302 -2.34 -2.90 -17.86
N MET A 303 -2.30 -3.04 -16.53
CA MET A 303 -1.31 -3.90 -15.86
C MET A 303 -1.72 -5.36 -15.81
N ILE A 304 -3.04 -5.62 -15.83
CA ILE A 304 -3.66 -6.94 -15.94
C ILE A 304 -4.69 -6.93 -17.06
N SER A 305 -4.92 -8.08 -17.67
CA SER A 305 -5.88 -8.32 -18.76
C SER A 305 -7.23 -8.89 -18.32
N ASN A 306 -7.30 -9.43 -17.10
CA ASN A 306 -8.52 -9.93 -16.48
C ASN A 306 -8.60 -9.52 -15.00
N MET A 307 -9.82 -9.42 -14.47
CA MET A 307 -10.06 -9.19 -13.05
C MET A 307 -10.47 -10.50 -12.38
N LEU A 308 -9.56 -11.11 -11.63
CA LEU A 308 -9.85 -12.30 -10.82
C LEU A 308 -10.82 -11.96 -9.67
N SER A 309 -11.65 -12.91 -9.27
CA SER A 309 -12.49 -12.73 -8.08
C SER A 309 -11.62 -12.62 -6.83
N LEU A 310 -12.07 -11.86 -5.82
CA LEU A 310 -11.35 -11.78 -4.55
C LEU A 310 -11.24 -13.14 -3.87
N ASP A 311 -12.23 -14.02 -4.02
CA ASP A 311 -12.19 -15.37 -3.44
C ASP A 311 -11.14 -16.26 -4.11
N ALA A 312 -10.81 -16.01 -5.39
CA ALA A 312 -9.66 -16.66 -6.03
C ALA A 312 -8.34 -16.05 -5.56
N LEU A 313 -8.33 -14.75 -5.21
CA LEU A 313 -7.16 -13.99 -4.81
C LEU A 313 -6.80 -14.12 -3.32
N PHE A 314 -7.62 -14.72 -2.48
CA PHE A 314 -7.35 -14.80 -1.04
C PHE A 314 -7.61 -16.21 -0.53
N ALA A 315 -6.77 -16.67 0.40
CA ALA A 315 -7.04 -17.86 1.17
C ALA A 315 -8.28 -17.63 2.04
N GLU A 316 -9.07 -18.69 2.21
CA GLU A 316 -10.15 -18.70 3.17
C GLU A 316 -9.57 -18.60 4.59
N THR A 317 -10.10 -17.68 5.38
CA THR A 317 -9.71 -17.47 6.77
C THR A 317 -10.95 -17.23 7.60
N ASP A 318 -11.07 -17.93 8.71
CA ASP A 318 -12.13 -17.72 9.68
C ASP A 318 -11.57 -16.98 10.89
N LEU A 319 -11.89 -15.69 11.02
CA LEU A 319 -11.53 -14.93 12.21
C LEU A 319 -12.53 -15.14 13.35
N GLY A 320 -13.64 -15.86 13.14
CA GLY A 320 -14.78 -15.92 14.06
C GLY A 320 -15.33 -14.52 14.38
N ASP A 321 -16.09 -14.42 15.48
CA ASP A 321 -16.58 -13.14 16.02
C ASP A 321 -15.46 -12.24 16.59
N ALA A 322 -14.19 -12.65 16.54
CA ALA A 322 -13.06 -11.84 17.01
C ALA A 322 -12.86 -10.53 16.20
N GLY A 323 -13.53 -10.40 15.04
CA GLY A 323 -13.56 -9.17 14.23
C GLY A 323 -14.75 -8.24 14.51
N GLY A 324 -15.60 -8.53 15.51
CA GLY A 324 -16.85 -7.82 15.77
C GLY A 324 -16.96 -7.27 17.20
N SER A 325 -16.81 -5.95 17.32
CA SER A 325 -17.57 -5.05 18.22
C SER A 325 -18.03 -5.48 19.62
N ASP A 326 -17.31 -6.32 20.38
CA ASP A 326 -17.57 -6.47 21.81
C ASP A 326 -16.45 -5.79 22.61
N GLY A 327 -16.83 -4.67 23.22
CA GLY A 327 -15.93 -3.70 23.81
C GLY A 327 -15.30 -4.10 25.13
N ILE A 328 -14.12 -3.55 25.35
CA ILE A 328 -13.71 -2.89 26.59
C ILE A 328 -13.14 -1.53 26.19
#